data_AF-A0A655J2L4-F1
#
_entry.id   AF-A0A655J2L4-F1
#
_cell.length_a   1.000
_cell.length_b   1.000
_cell.length_c   1.000
_cell.angle_alpha   90.00
_cell.angle_beta   90.00
_cell.angle_gamma   90.00
#
_symmetry.space_group_name_H-M   'P 1'
#
loop_
_entity.id
_entity.type
_entity.pdbx_description
1 polymer ?
#
loop_
_entity_poly.entity_id
_entity_poly.type
_entity_poly.pdbx_seq_one_letter_code
_entity_poly.pdbx_strand_id
1 'polypeptide(L)'
;MAPQQAIEASLHEFTVDPLVFAADAARLQMLLDSRQFERYEGPTDPNLTIVDAVRTQLAAVLGIPQAGEVNLQESLFDLGVDSMLALDLRNRLKRSIGATVSLATLMGDITGDGLVAKLEDADERSHTAQKVDISRD
;
A
#
# COMPACT_ATOMS: atom_id res chain seq x y z
N MET A 1 2.80 36.12 43.71
CA MET A 1 3.63 35.58 42.61
C MET A 1 3.51 36.54 41.44
N ALA A 2 4.63 37.16 41.04
CA ALA A 2 4.63 38.16 39.98
C ALA A 2 4.62 37.47 38.60
N PRO A 3 3.78 37.91 37.63
CA PRO A 3 3.61 37.24 36.34
C PRO A 3 4.90 37.20 35.50
N GLN A 4 5.86 38.09 35.77
CA GLN A 4 7.15 38.14 35.08
C GLN A 4 8.07 36.96 35.43
N GLN A 5 7.96 36.36 36.62
CA GLN A 5 8.77 35.19 36.98
C GLN A 5 8.29 33.88 36.32
N ALA A 6 7.04 33.82 35.87
CA ALA A 6 6.53 32.67 35.13
C ALA A 6 7.02 32.67 33.66
N ILE A 7 7.26 33.86 33.10
CA ILE A 7 7.77 34.04 31.74
C ILE A 7 9.26 33.69 31.69
N GLU A 8 10.04 34.08 32.71
CA GLU A 8 11.47 33.77 32.79
C GLU A 8 11.74 32.26 32.98
N ALA A 9 10.89 31.56 33.73
CA ALA A 9 10.96 30.10 33.88
C ALA A 9 10.53 29.31 32.62
N SER A 10 9.77 29.93 31.72
CA SER A 10 9.29 29.30 30.47
C SER A 10 10.29 29.42 29.31
N LEU A 11 11.37 30.17 29.49
CA LEU A 11 12.46 30.33 28.52
C LEU A 11 13.70 29.51 28.87
N HIS A 12 13.56 28.46 29.69
CA HIS A 12 14.61 27.46 29.78
C HIS A 12 14.72 26.79 28.41
N GLU A 13 15.77 27.14 27.68
CA GLU A 13 16.13 26.58 26.38
C GLU A 13 16.04 25.05 26.50
N PHE A 14 14.98 24.48 25.93
CA PHE A 14 14.98 23.08 25.54
C PHE A 14 15.99 22.99 24.41
N THR A 15 17.27 22.88 24.79
CA THR A 15 18.32 22.41 23.90
C THR A 15 17.81 21.09 23.38
N VAL A 16 17.37 21.10 22.12
CA VAL A 16 16.79 20.01 21.33
C VAL A 16 17.25 18.67 21.89
N ASP A 17 16.38 17.98 22.61
CA ASP A 17 16.69 16.67 23.16
C ASP A 17 16.89 15.73 21.97
N PRO A 18 18.12 15.23 21.70
CA PRO A 18 18.40 14.44 20.50
C PRO A 18 17.69 13.08 20.51
N LEU A 19 16.99 12.74 21.60
CA LEU A 19 16.24 11.49 21.74
C LEU A 19 14.80 11.55 21.21
N VAL A 20 14.29 12.74 20.84
CA VAL A 20 12.97 12.85 20.18
C VAL A 20 13.03 12.44 18.70
N PHE A 21 14.20 12.56 18.06
CA PHE A 21 14.39 12.18 16.65
C PHE A 21 15.07 10.83 16.45
N ALA A 22 15.73 10.28 17.46
CA ALA A 22 16.04 8.85 17.50
C ALA A 22 14.81 8.09 17.99
N ALA A 23 13.68 8.26 17.29
CA ALA A 23 12.60 7.29 17.33
C ALA A 23 13.24 5.97 16.88
N ASP A 24 13.61 5.18 17.88
CA ASP A 24 14.37 3.95 17.77
C ASP A 24 13.75 3.12 16.65
N ALA A 25 14.47 2.99 15.53
CA ALA A 25 13.95 2.34 14.35
C ALA A 25 13.48 0.91 14.66
N ALA A 26 14.06 0.27 15.69
CA ALA A 26 13.62 -1.03 16.18
C ALA A 26 12.31 -0.94 16.97
N ARG A 27 12.07 0.10 17.76
CA ARG A 27 10.79 0.35 18.45
C ARG A 27 9.68 0.78 17.50
N LEU A 28 10.00 1.59 16.48
CA LEU A 28 9.09 1.85 15.37
C LEU A 28 8.85 0.57 14.58
N GLN A 29 9.88 -0.23 14.27
CA GLN A 29 9.68 -1.53 13.66
C GLN A 29 8.79 -2.41 14.53
N MET A 30 8.97 -2.52 15.83
CA MET A 30 8.12 -3.34 16.71
C MET A 30 6.66 -2.84 16.75
N LEU A 31 6.43 -1.53 16.79
CA LEU A 31 5.09 -0.94 16.72
C LEU A 31 4.44 -1.16 15.34
N LEU A 32 5.22 -0.98 14.28
CA LEU A 32 4.79 -1.23 12.91
C LEU A 32 4.48 -2.72 12.76
N ASP A 33 5.41 -3.62 13.14
CA ASP A 33 5.37 -5.10 13.16
C ASP A 33 4.12 -5.62 13.90
N SER A 34 3.79 -5.00 15.04
CA SER A 34 2.55 -5.28 15.79
C SER A 34 1.26 -4.91 15.04
N ARG A 35 1.35 -4.02 14.03
CA ARG A 35 0.24 -3.61 13.14
C ARG A 35 0.40 -4.10 11.71
N GLN A 36 1.46 -4.85 11.36
CA GLN A 36 1.63 -5.41 10.01
C GLN A 36 0.77 -6.65 9.98
N PHE A 37 -0.53 -6.41 9.76
CA PHE A 37 -1.52 -7.32 9.21
C PHE A 37 -0.89 -8.64 8.82
N GLU A 38 -1.21 -9.69 9.59
CA GLU A 38 -0.84 -11.08 9.36
C GLU A 38 -0.47 -11.26 7.89
N ARG A 39 0.83 -11.48 7.65
CA ARG A 39 1.44 -11.54 6.33
C ARG A 39 0.79 -12.69 5.57
N TYR A 40 -0.41 -12.47 5.03
CA TYR A 40 -1.09 -13.42 4.19
C TYR A 40 -0.34 -13.38 2.87
N GLU A 41 0.68 -14.22 2.79
CA GLU A 41 1.32 -14.67 1.57
C GLU A 41 0.31 -15.60 0.90
N GLY A 42 -0.78 -15.02 0.38
CA GLY A 42 -1.76 -15.76 -0.38
C GLY A 42 -1.06 -16.47 -1.54
N PRO A 43 -1.47 -17.71 -1.87
CA PRO A 43 -0.84 -18.48 -2.93
C PRO A 43 -0.83 -17.63 -4.21
N THR A 44 0.37 -17.26 -4.67
CA THR A 44 0.54 -16.64 -5.98
C THR A 44 0.50 -17.80 -6.97
N ASP A 45 -0.70 -18.22 -7.33
CA ASP A 45 -0.88 -19.24 -8.35
C ASP A 45 -0.69 -18.57 -9.72
N PRO A 46 0.32 -18.97 -10.50
CA PRO A 46 0.66 -18.31 -11.77
C PRO A 46 -0.41 -18.51 -12.86
N ASN A 47 -1.46 -19.32 -12.63
CA ASN A 47 -2.59 -19.47 -13.56
C ASN A 47 -3.82 -18.63 -13.17
N LEU A 48 -3.77 -17.86 -12.09
CA LEU A 48 -4.89 -17.00 -11.70
C LEU A 48 -5.02 -15.82 -12.66
N THR A 49 -6.27 -15.51 -13.03
CA THR A 49 -6.58 -14.31 -13.83
C THR A 49 -6.21 -13.05 -13.04
N ILE A 50 -5.92 -11.95 -13.75
CA ILE A 50 -5.61 -10.65 -13.12
C ILE A 50 -6.74 -10.24 -12.17
N VAL A 51 -8.00 -10.53 -12.51
CA VAL A 51 -9.18 -10.34 -11.66
C VAL A 51 -9.02 -11.04 -10.32
N ASP A 52 -8.70 -12.33 -10.32
CA ASP A 52 -8.59 -13.12 -9.09
C ASP A 52 -7.39 -12.67 -8.24
N ALA A 53 -6.27 -12.35 -8.89
CA ALA A 53 -5.11 -11.79 -8.21
C ALA A 53 -5.46 -10.47 -7.49
N VAL A 54 -6.10 -9.52 -8.19
CA VAL A 54 -6.52 -8.24 -7.61
C VAL A 54 -7.50 -8.47 -6.46
N ARG A 55 -8.48 -9.36 -6.64
CA ARG A 55 -9.49 -9.68 -5.63
C ARG A 55 -8.87 -10.28 -4.37
N THR A 56 -7.94 -11.21 -4.53
CA THR A 56 -7.21 -11.85 -3.45
C THR A 56 -6.34 -10.84 -2.70
N GLN A 57 -5.65 -9.95 -3.42
CA GLN A 57 -4.85 -8.91 -2.76
C GLN A 57 -5.72 -7.88 -2.04
N LEU A 58 -6.87 -7.50 -2.59
CA LEU A 58 -7.83 -6.61 -1.93
C LEU A 58 -8.38 -7.22 -0.65
N ALA A 59 -8.78 -8.49 -0.69
CA ALA A 59 -9.25 -9.22 0.48
C ALA A 59 -8.17 -9.27 1.57
N ALA A 60 -6.92 -9.54 1.17
CA ALA A 60 -5.79 -9.59 2.08
C ALA A 60 -5.50 -8.24 2.78
N VAL A 61 -5.57 -7.12 2.07
CA VAL A 61 -5.33 -5.79 2.68
C VAL A 61 -6.51 -5.31 3.52
N LEU A 62 -7.74 -5.71 3.16
CA LEU A 62 -8.95 -5.39 3.92
C LEU A 62 -9.18 -6.33 5.11
N GLY A 63 -8.40 -7.42 5.24
CA GLY A 63 -8.60 -8.44 6.26
C GLY A 63 -9.85 -9.30 6.05
N ILE A 64 -10.34 -9.38 4.82
CA ILE A 64 -11.53 -10.16 4.45
C ILE A 64 -11.08 -11.62 4.21
N PRO A 65 -11.66 -12.60 4.93
CA PRO A 65 -11.20 -13.99 4.87
C PRO A 65 -11.51 -14.68 3.55
N GLN A 66 -12.54 -14.24 2.81
CA GLN A 66 -12.91 -14.79 1.52
C GLN A 66 -12.83 -13.74 0.42
N ALA A 67 -11.98 -13.95 -0.58
CA ALA A 67 -11.83 -13.03 -1.70
C ALA A 67 -13.14 -12.79 -2.47
N GLY A 68 -14.03 -13.80 -2.52
CA GLY A 68 -15.34 -13.69 -3.16
C GLY A 68 -16.27 -12.63 -2.55
N GLU A 69 -16.06 -12.24 -1.30
CA GLU A 69 -16.85 -11.20 -0.62
C GLU A 69 -16.45 -9.78 -1.03
N VAL A 70 -15.28 -9.61 -1.66
CA VAL A 70 -14.85 -8.31 -2.18
C VAL A 70 -15.65 -7.96 -3.43
N ASN A 71 -16.34 -6.83 -3.38
CA ASN A 71 -17.07 -6.26 -4.51
C ASN A 71 -16.16 -5.36 -5.34
N LEU A 72 -15.79 -5.82 -6.55
CA LEU A 72 -14.92 -5.06 -7.45
C LEU A 72 -15.62 -3.90 -8.16
N GLN A 73 -16.95 -3.80 -8.06
CA GLN A 73 -17.72 -2.69 -8.65
C GLN A 73 -17.71 -1.44 -7.77
N GLU A 74 -17.36 -1.58 -6.49
CA GLU A 74 -17.22 -0.46 -5.55
C GLU A 74 -15.85 0.20 -5.67
N SER A 75 -15.80 1.49 -5.31
CA SER A 75 -14.53 2.22 -5.30
C SER A 75 -13.65 1.70 -4.17
N LEU A 76 -12.33 1.73 -4.38
CA LEU A 76 -11.38 1.29 -3.35
C LEU A 76 -11.56 2.08 -2.05
N PHE A 77 -11.91 3.37 -2.15
CA PHE A 77 -12.18 4.21 -0.99
C PHE A 77 -13.43 3.77 -0.22
N ASP A 78 -14.51 3.41 -0.93
CA ASP A 78 -15.76 2.95 -0.32
C ASP A 78 -15.61 1.57 0.35
N LEU A 79 -14.75 0.70 -0.23
CA LEU A 79 -14.32 -0.56 0.39
C LEU A 79 -13.47 -0.36 1.66
N GLY A 80 -13.07 0.87 1.97
CA GLY A 80 -12.27 1.19 3.16
C GLY A 80 -10.75 1.16 2.94
N VAL A 81 -10.27 1.19 1.69
CA VAL A 81 -8.83 1.29 1.40
C VAL A 81 -8.35 2.71 1.72
N ASP A 82 -7.49 2.84 2.73
CA ASP A 82 -6.78 4.08 3.04
C ASP A 82 -5.38 4.14 2.43
N SER A 83 -4.67 5.26 2.63
CA SER A 83 -3.32 5.51 2.08
C SER A 83 -2.29 4.42 2.42
N MET A 84 -2.35 3.84 3.62
CA MET A 84 -1.43 2.78 4.02
C MET A 84 -1.78 1.46 3.34
N LEU A 85 -3.08 1.12 3.28
CA LEU A 85 -3.56 -0.07 2.60
C LEU A 85 -3.34 0.01 1.08
N ALA A 86 -3.52 1.18 0.47
CA ALA A 86 -3.23 1.40 -0.94
C ALA A 86 -1.74 1.24 -1.26
N LEU A 87 -0.86 1.68 -0.36
CA LEU A 87 0.57 1.47 -0.49
C LEU A 87 0.94 -0.01 -0.41
N ASP A 88 0.33 -0.75 0.52
CA ASP A 88 0.56 -2.19 0.66
C ASP A 88 0.02 -2.97 -0.55
N LEU A 89 -1.21 -2.65 -0.98
CA LEU A 89 -1.83 -3.20 -2.19
C LEU A 89 -0.95 -2.99 -3.41
N ARG A 90 -0.43 -1.77 -3.61
CA ARG A 90 0.52 -1.49 -4.71
C ARG A 90 1.75 -2.38 -4.65
N ASN A 91 2.35 -2.55 -3.47
CA ASN A 91 3.55 -3.36 -3.31
C ASN A 91 3.27 -4.86 -3.54
N ARG A 92 2.07 -5.33 -3.16
CA ARG A 92 1.60 -6.70 -3.42
C ARG A 92 1.33 -6.95 -4.90
N LEU A 93 0.64 -6.04 -5.58
CA LEU A 93 0.37 -6.11 -7.02
C LEU A 93 1.67 -6.10 -7.82
N LYS A 94 2.63 -5.24 -7.45
CA LYS A 94 3.95 -5.22 -8.08
C LYS A 94 4.68 -6.56 -7.94
N ARG A 95 4.54 -7.27 -6.82
CA ARG A 95 5.18 -8.57 -6.59
C ARG A 95 4.46 -9.73 -7.32
N SER A 96 3.13 -9.70 -7.37
CA SER A 96 2.33 -10.77 -7.95
C SER A 96 2.19 -10.66 -9.47
N ILE A 97 1.92 -9.46 -9.99
CA ILE A 97 1.60 -9.20 -11.40
C ILE A 97 2.79 -8.54 -12.12
N GLY A 98 3.79 -8.01 -11.39
CA GLY A 98 4.92 -7.28 -11.97
C GLY A 98 4.57 -5.86 -12.43
N ALA A 99 3.29 -5.52 -12.53
CA ALA A 99 2.80 -4.20 -12.89
C ALA A 99 2.72 -3.26 -11.67
N THR A 100 3.02 -1.97 -11.89
CA THR A 100 2.94 -0.94 -10.84
C THR A 100 1.83 0.06 -11.18
N VAL A 101 0.94 0.31 -10.21
CA VAL A 101 -0.09 1.34 -10.28
C VAL A 101 0.32 2.52 -9.39
N SER A 102 0.02 3.75 -9.82
CA SER A 102 0.35 4.94 -9.02
C SER A 102 -0.55 5.02 -7.79
N LEU A 103 0.00 5.50 -6.67
CA LEU A 103 -0.77 5.66 -5.44
C LEU A 103 -1.92 6.66 -5.62
N ALA A 104 -1.72 7.70 -6.43
CA ALA A 104 -2.76 8.67 -6.78
C ALA A 104 -3.94 8.02 -7.51
N THR A 105 -3.71 7.00 -8.35
CA THR A 105 -4.79 6.24 -8.98
C THR A 105 -5.53 5.38 -7.96
N LEU A 106 -4.81 4.68 -7.08
CA LEU A 106 -5.41 3.84 -6.04
C LEU A 106 -6.20 4.65 -4.99
N MET A 107 -5.77 5.88 -4.72
CA MET A 107 -6.43 6.82 -3.81
C MET A 107 -7.46 7.72 -4.52
N GLY A 108 -7.64 7.55 -5.82
CA GLY A 108 -8.74 8.16 -6.54
C GLY A 108 -10.02 7.36 -6.37
N ASP A 109 -11.02 7.69 -7.17
CA ASP A 109 -12.31 7.00 -7.21
C ASP A 109 -12.26 5.72 -8.09
N ILE A 110 -11.11 5.05 -8.13
CA ILE A 110 -10.98 3.83 -8.95
C ILE A 110 -11.72 2.67 -8.29
N THR A 111 -12.43 1.88 -9.10
CA THR A 111 -13.06 0.63 -8.65
C THR A 111 -12.11 -0.54 -8.77
N GLY A 112 -12.42 -1.65 -8.10
CA GLY A 112 -11.67 -2.90 -8.28
C GLY A 112 -11.61 -3.35 -9.74
N ASP A 113 -12.70 -3.20 -10.48
CA ASP A 113 -12.81 -3.51 -11.91
C ASP A 113 -11.96 -2.57 -12.77
N GLY A 114 -12.01 -1.25 -12.48
CA GLY A 114 -11.15 -0.28 -13.13
C GLY A 114 -9.65 -0.51 -12.86
N LEU A 115 -9.31 -1.05 -11.69
CA LEU A 115 -7.95 -1.45 -11.36
C LEU A 115 -7.51 -2.69 -12.17
N VAL A 116 -8.38 -3.69 -12.32
CA VAL A 116 -8.14 -4.86 -13.18
C VAL A 116 -7.86 -4.42 -14.61
N ALA A 117 -8.75 -3.63 -15.21
CA ALA A 117 -8.59 -3.16 -16.59
C ALA A 117 -7.26 -2.42 -16.80
N LYS A 118 -6.82 -1.64 -15.80
CA LYS A 118 -5.51 -0.96 -15.83
C LYS A 118 -4.32 -1.92 -15.76
N LEU A 119 -4.46 -3.03 -15.05
CA LEU A 119 -3.41 -4.04 -14.93
C LEU A 119 -3.35 -4.91 -16.18
N GLU A 120 -4.49 -5.24 -16.79
CA GLU A 120 -4.57 -5.91 -18.09
C GLU A 120 -3.89 -5.08 -19.19
N ASP A 121 -4.23 -3.79 -19.29
CA ASP A 121 -3.59 -2.85 -20.24
C ASP A 121 -2.07 -2.68 -19.98
N ALA A 122 -1.62 -2.82 -18.73
CA ALA A 122 -0.20 -2.79 -18.38
C ALA A 122 0.52 -4.10 -18.73
N ASP A 123 -0.13 -5.24 -18.57
CA ASP A 123 0.39 -6.56 -18.94
C ASP A 123 0.54 -6.69 -20.46
N GLU A 124 -0.47 -6.25 -21.23
CA GLU A 124 -0.43 -6.24 -22.69
C GLU A 124 0.72 -5.37 -23.24
N ARG A 125 0.94 -4.20 -22.64
CA ARG A 125 2.08 -3.32 -22.98
C ARG A 125 3.43 -3.92 -22.62
N SER A 126 3.50 -4.73 -21.57
CA SER A 126 4.73 -5.40 -21.16
C SER A 126 5.05 -6.59 -22.10
N HIS A 127 4.03 -7.35 -22.51
CA HIS A 127 4.16 -8.43 -23.48
C HIS A 127 4.53 -7.97 -24.88
N THR A 128 3.97 -6.85 -25.37
CA THR A 128 4.35 -6.30 -26.69
C THR A 128 5.78 -5.77 -26.70
N ALA A 129 6.24 -5.14 -25.61
CA ALA A 129 7.62 -4.66 -25.49
C ALA A 129 8.65 -5.80 -25.48
N GLN A 130 8.34 -6.93 -24.82
CA GLN A 130 9.19 -8.12 -24.77
C GLN A 130 9.36 -8.80 -26.15
N LYS A 131 8.35 -8.70 -27.03
CA LYS A 131 8.36 -9.34 -28.36
C LYS A 131 9.26 -8.63 -29.39
N VAL A 132 9.57 -7.34 -29.19
CA VAL A 132 10.39 -6.56 -30.14
C VAL A 132 11.89 -6.86 -29.99
N ASP A 133 12.33 -7.31 -28.81
CA ASP A 133 13.74 -7.58 -28.53
C ASP A 133 14.21 -8.96 -29.07
N ILE A 134 13.30 -9.92 -29.22
CA ILE A 134 13.62 -11.30 -29.64
C ILE A 134 13.73 -11.50 -31.18
N SER A 135 13.57 -10.44 -31.98
CA SER A 135 13.63 -10.53 -33.46
C SER A 135 14.80 -9.76 -34.07
N ARG A 136 15.85 -9.50 -33.30
CA ARG A 136 17.11 -8.95 -33.80
C ARG A 136 18.24 -9.98 -33.65
N ASP A 137 18.12 -11.11 -34.34
CA ASP A 137 19.24 -11.97 -34.70
C ASP A 137 19.08 -12.42 -36.16
#